data_AF-A0A7X0AQX4-F1
#
_entry.id   AF-A0A7X0AQX4-F1
#
_cell.length_a   1.000
_cell.length_b   1.000
_cell.length_c   1.000
_cell.angle_alpha   90.00
_cell.angle_beta   90.00
_cell.angle_gamma   90.00
#
_symmetry.space_group_name_H-M   'P 1'
#
loop_
_entity.id
_entity.type
_entity.pdbx_description
1 polymer ?
#
loop_
_entity_poly.entity_id
_entity_poly.type
_entity_poly.pdbx_seq_one_letter_code
_entity_poly.pdbx_strand_id
1 'polypeptide(L)'
;MPETAITVMNPSGPAFMQTIGAELDQVNVSLNQADAATRALAAGQDIPVQDVMIAMEHAHLKLQFAVEVRNRIIDAYQNLTNMQV
;
A
#
# COMPACT_ATOMS: atom_id res chain seq x y z
N MET A 1 -18.56 -29.70 28.42
CA MET A 1 -17.83 -29.41 27.16
C MET A 1 -18.21 -30.49 26.17
N PRO A 2 -18.54 -30.15 24.92
CA PRO A 2 -17.49 -30.15 23.89
C PRO A 2 -17.57 -29.02 22.84
N GLU A 3 -16.41 -28.80 22.23
CA GLU A 3 -16.14 -28.20 20.92
C GLU A 3 -16.38 -26.70 20.70
N THR A 4 -15.32 -25.95 21.02
CA THR A 4 -14.92 -24.72 20.36
C THR A 4 -14.82 -24.95 18.84
N ALA A 5 -15.87 -24.58 18.11
CA ALA A 5 -15.78 -24.41 16.67
C ALA A 5 -14.79 -23.27 16.40
N ILE A 6 -13.59 -23.61 15.94
CA ILE A 6 -12.70 -22.64 15.33
C ILE A 6 -13.39 -22.23 14.04
N THR A 7 -14.09 -21.08 14.06
CA THR A 7 -14.55 -20.41 12.85
C THR A 7 -13.32 -20.09 12.03
N VAL A 8 -13.01 -20.96 11.09
CA VAL A 8 -12.04 -20.69 10.03
C VAL A 8 -12.62 -19.50 9.27
N MET A 9 -12.06 -18.33 9.56
CA MET A 9 -12.36 -17.08 8.87
C MET A 9 -11.93 -17.29 7.43
N ASN A 10 -12.89 -17.69 6.60
CA ASN A 10 -12.66 -17.99 5.19
C ASN A 10 -12.34 -16.65 4.49
N PRO A 11 -11.09 -16.35 4.10
CA PRO A 11 -10.76 -15.10 3.44
C PRO A 11 -11.05 -15.28 1.94
N SER A 12 -12.30 -15.59 1.61
CA SER A 12 -12.69 -15.75 0.21
C SER A 12 -12.77 -14.36 -0.41
N GLY A 13 -11.90 -14.01 -1.37
CA GLY A 13 -12.16 -13.06 -2.46
C GLY A 13 -12.01 -11.55 -2.17
N PRO A 14 -12.98 -10.87 -1.52
CA PRO A 14 -12.96 -9.40 -1.37
C PRO A 14 -11.96 -8.87 -0.35
N ALA A 15 -11.61 -9.64 0.69
CA ALA A 15 -10.80 -9.15 1.80
C ALA A 15 -9.38 -8.75 1.35
N PHE A 16 -8.76 -9.56 0.49
CA PHE A 16 -7.42 -9.24 -0.04
C PHE A 16 -7.45 -7.97 -0.89
N MET A 17 -8.38 -7.87 -1.85
CA MET A 17 -8.49 -6.69 -2.73
C MET A 17 -8.87 -5.42 -1.95
N GLN A 18 -9.68 -5.53 -0.89
CA GLN A 18 -9.97 -4.42 0.03
C GLN A 18 -8.73 -4.00 0.81
N THR A 19 -7.95 -4.94 1.33
CA THR A 19 -6.68 -4.62 1.99
C THR A 19 -5.73 -3.92 1.04
N ILE A 20 -5.52 -4.44 -0.18
CA ILE A 20 -4.66 -3.78 -1.18
C ILE A 20 -5.18 -2.39 -1.52
N GLY A 21 -6.50 -2.22 -1.71
CA GLY A 21 -7.11 -0.91 -1.94
C GLY A 21 -6.84 0.07 -0.80
N ALA A 22 -7.03 -0.35 0.45
CA ALA A 22 -6.75 0.47 1.62
C ALA A 22 -5.26 0.82 1.76
N GLU A 23 -4.35 -0.10 1.45
CA GLU A 23 -2.92 0.16 1.45
C GLU A 23 -2.51 1.15 0.34
N LEU A 24 -3.14 1.09 -0.83
CA LEU A 24 -2.91 2.08 -1.89
C LEU A 24 -3.35 3.49 -1.48
N ASP A 25 -4.47 3.62 -0.76
CA ASP A 25 -4.88 4.89 -0.16
C ASP A 25 -3.82 5.40 0.84
N GLN A 26 -3.25 4.50 1.65
CA GLN A 26 -2.16 4.85 2.58
C GLN A 26 -0.88 5.31 1.87
N VAL A 27 -0.56 4.74 0.70
CA VAL A 27 0.54 5.25 -0.15
C VAL A 27 0.25 6.67 -0.60
N ASN A 28 -0.96 6.95 -1.08
CA ASN A 28 -1.37 8.30 -1.50
C ASN A 28 -1.31 9.32 -0.33
N VAL A 29 -1.74 8.92 0.87
CA VAL A 29 -1.61 9.76 2.07
C VAL A 29 -0.14 10.04 2.39
N SER A 30 0.73 9.02 2.32
CA SER A 30 2.17 9.17 2.58
C SER A 30 2.83 10.13 1.58
N LEU A 31 2.47 10.05 0.30
CA LEU A 31 2.96 10.95 -0.75
C LEU A 31 2.52 12.40 -0.51
N ASN A 32 1.26 12.62 -0.17
CA ASN A 32 0.73 13.96 0.14
C ASN A 32 1.39 14.57 1.38
N GLN A 33 1.64 13.77 2.42
CA GLN A 33 2.35 14.22 3.61
C GLN A 33 3.79 14.62 3.31
N ALA A 34 4.51 13.81 2.53
CA ALA A 34 5.87 14.14 2.10
C ALA A 34 5.90 15.43 1.28
N ASP A 35 4.97 15.61 0.34
CA ASP A 35 4.88 16.82 -0.48
C ASP A 35 4.49 18.07 0.34
N ALA A 36 3.62 17.92 1.34
CA ALA A 36 3.30 19.00 2.27
C ALA A 36 4.53 19.40 3.13
N ALA A 37 5.25 18.41 3.65
CA ALA A 37 6.45 18.63 4.45
C ALA A 37 7.56 19.32 3.64
N THR A 38 7.77 18.89 2.39
CA THR A 38 8.72 19.53 1.46
C THR A 38 8.36 20.98 1.17
N ARG A 39 7.07 21.27 0.92
CA ARG A 39 6.61 22.64 0.68
C ARG A 39 6.76 23.52 1.90
N ALA A 40 6.47 23.00 3.08
CA ALA A 40 6.61 23.73 4.33
C ALA A 40 8.08 24.02 4.68
N LEU A 41 8.97 23.06 4.41
CA LEU A 41 10.41 23.28 4.51
C LEU A 41 10.90 24.34 3.52
N ALA A 42 10.46 24.28 2.25
CA ALA A 42 10.80 25.28 1.24
C ALA A 42 10.26 26.69 1.56
N ALA A 43 9.15 26.76 2.32
CA ALA A 43 8.59 28.01 2.84
C ALA A 43 9.34 28.56 4.06
N GLY A 44 10.39 27.87 4.53
CA GLY A 44 11.20 28.29 5.67
C GLY A 44 10.57 28.01 7.03
N GLN A 45 9.59 27.08 7.11
CA GLN A 45 9.11 26.60 8.41
C GLN A 45 10.20 25.81 9.13
N ASP A 46 10.18 25.89 10.46
CA ASP A 46 11.10 25.16 11.34
C ASP A 46 10.72 23.67 11.39
N ILE A 47 10.97 22.99 10.28
CA ILE A 47 10.74 21.57 10.10
C ILE A 47 12.11 20.91 9.96
N PRO A 48 12.39 19.84 10.72
CA PRO A 48 13.65 19.14 10.57
C PRO A 48 13.79 18.57 9.15
N VAL A 49 14.81 19.01 8.41
CA VAL A 49 15.06 18.58 7.02
C VAL A 49 15.18 17.06 6.92
N GLN A 50 15.76 16.42 7.95
CA GLN A 50 15.94 14.97 7.99
C GLN A 50 14.60 14.22 8.02
N ASP A 51 13.62 14.70 8.79
CA ASP A 51 12.27 14.13 8.80
C ASP A 51 11.59 14.22 7.43
N VAL A 52 11.77 15.34 6.71
CA VAL A 52 11.24 15.50 5.34
C VAL A 52 11.89 14.49 4.39
N MET A 53 13.22 14.36 4.42
CA MET A 53 13.94 13.41 3.58
C MET A 53 13.53 11.95 3.87
N ILE A 54 13.37 11.59 5.14
CA ILE A 54 12.92 10.24 5.54
C ILE A 54 11.49 10.00 5.05
N ALA A 55 10.59 10.97 5.22
CA ALA A 55 9.21 10.86 4.76
C ALA A 55 9.13 10.68 3.23
N MET A 56 9.95 11.42 2.48
CA MET A 56 10.06 11.29 1.03
C MET A 56 10.58 9.91 0.60
N GLU A 57 11.67 9.43 1.20
CA GLU A 57 12.24 8.12 0.89
C GLU A 57 11.25 6.99 1.19
N HIS A 58 10.59 7.07 2.34
CA HIS A 58 9.58 6.10 2.74
C HIS A 58 8.38 6.10 1.78
N ALA A 59 7.90 7.28 1.36
CA ALA A 59 6.82 7.38 0.38
C ALA A 59 7.24 6.83 -1.00
N HIS A 60 8.51 7.02 -1.39
CA HIS A 60 9.06 6.47 -2.63
C HIS A 60 9.10 4.94 -2.61
N LEU A 61 9.63 4.34 -1.54
CA LEU A 61 9.68 2.89 -1.36
C LEU A 61 8.28 2.26 -1.35
N LYS A 62 7.33 2.90 -0.67
CA LYS A 62 5.92 2.47 -0.67
C LYS A 62 5.30 2.48 -2.07
N LEU A 63 5.57 3.52 -2.86
CA LEU A 63 5.09 3.62 -4.23
C LEU A 63 5.68 2.52 -5.11
N GLN A 64 7.00 2.27 -5.02
CA GLN A 64 7.65 1.19 -5.75
C GLN A 64 7.02 -0.17 -5.41
N PHE A 65 6.82 -0.44 -4.12
CA PHE A 65 6.16 -1.66 -3.67
C PHE A 65 4.73 -1.79 -4.22
N ALA A 66 3.95 -0.71 -4.17
CA ALA A 66 2.59 -0.70 -4.72
C ALA A 66 2.55 -1.02 -6.22
N VAL A 67 3.51 -0.52 -7.00
CA VAL A 67 3.64 -0.83 -8.43
C VAL A 67 3.92 -2.31 -8.65
N GLU A 68 4.83 -2.91 -7.86
CA GLU A 68 5.13 -4.34 -7.95
C GLU A 68 3.91 -5.21 -7.60
N VAL A 69 3.18 -4.84 -6.55
CA VAL A 69 1.94 -5.53 -6.18
C VAL A 69 0.90 -5.43 -7.30
N ARG A 70 0.72 -4.24 -7.89
CA ARG A 70 -0.16 -4.04 -9.04
C ARG A 70 0.23 -4.94 -10.21
N ASN A 71 1.51 -4.99 -10.57
CA ASN A 71 2.02 -5.84 -11.64
C ASN A 71 1.71 -7.31 -11.35
N ARG A 72 1.97 -7.78 -10.13
CA ARG A 72 1.70 -9.16 -9.72
C ARG A 72 0.22 -9.54 -9.79
N ILE A 73 -0.69 -8.63 -9.44
CA ILE A 73 -2.13 -8.85 -9.54
C ILE A 73 -2.56 -8.95 -11.01
N ILE A 74 -2.05 -8.06 -11.86
CA ILE A 74 -2.31 -8.09 -13.30
C ILE A 74 -1.81 -9.41 -13.91
N ASP A 75 -0.60 -9.84 -13.55
CA ASP A 75 -0.03 -11.11 -14.00
C ASP A 75 -0.84 -12.32 -13.52
N ALA A 76 -1.29 -12.32 -12.28
CA ALA A 76 -2.11 -13.41 -11.73
C ALA A 76 -3.44 -13.53 -12.49
N TYR A 77 -4.06 -12.40 -12.83
CA TYR A 77 -5.27 -12.37 -13.65
C TYR A 77 -5.04 -12.89 -15.08
N GLN A 78 -3.92 -12.49 -15.71
CA GLN A 78 -3.56 -12.97 -17.05
C GLN A 78 -3.24 -14.48 -17.07
N ASN A 79 -2.48 -14.98 -16.09
CA ASN A 79 -2.12 -16.40 -15.98
C ASN A 79 -3.35 -17.30 -15.79
N LEU A 80 -4.33 -16.86 -14.99
CA LEU A 80 -5.58 -17.59 -14.80
C LEU A 80 -6.34 -17.80 -16.13
N THR A 81 -6.29 -16.81 -17.03
CA THR A 81 -6.96 -16.86 -18.34
C THR A 81 -6.22 -17.77 -19.32
N ASN A 82 -4.88 -17.82 -19.25
CA ASN A 82 -4.04 -18.62 -20.14
C ASN A 82 -4.00 -20.13 -19.78
N MET A 83 -4.43 -20.54 -18.59
CA MET A 83 -4.55 -21.97 -18.25
C MET A 83 -5.82 -22.64 -18.82
N GLN A 84 -6.75 -21.87 -19.39
CA GLN A 84 -8.05 -22.38 -19.84
C GLN A 84 -8.21 -22.46 -21.37
N VAL A 85 -7.11 -22.32 -22.12
CA VAL A 85 -7.06 -22.57 -23.58
C VAL A 85 -6.28 -23.83 -23.91
#